data_AF-A0A0F6SDI4-F1
#
_entry.id   AF-A0A0F6SDI4-F1
#
_cell.length_a   1.000
_cell.length_b   1.000
_cell.length_c   1.000
_cell.angle_alpha   90.00
_cell.angle_beta   90.00
_cell.angle_gamma   90.00
#
_symmetry.space_group_name_H-M   'P 1'
#
loop_
_entity.id
_entity.type
_entity.pdbx_description
1 polymer ?
#
loop_
_entity_poly.entity_id
_entity_poly.type
_entity_poly.pdbx_seq_one_letter_code
_entity_poly.pdbx_strand_id
1 'polypeptide(L)'
;MVLGLVAVSAMTALASRASAQVAWRGDFETGDTSQFSYRLNETVEGRRYITVQSDTVVEGTRAARIELHDDAVWPNGLKRVELSHQPDAARTAEGAETYFAWSLYLPETLSSDPAQTIGYWESADSYRQMMAFDLSGTTLTFTTRQPSNVEQWRGEGVITPGEWHRIAMHVRWSKDAAIGRVSVWLDGDRVVDGAVARTLNDDNPHFVQIGLLRGAISFSDVPVIVIDDVVEGNSLADVRPADLPGEEPDAGVMERDAGVIDAGGVDAGSDAGRSDASSDADAGRMSREDEIVGGSCAVGRGRPTGTLVIAVLLTSLGMVVRRRRR
;
A
#
# COMPACT_ATOMS: atom_id res chain seq x y z
N MET A 1 -2.69 36.76 -63.00
CA MET A 1 -1.49 36.12 -62.43
C MET A 1 -1.86 35.63 -61.04
N VAL A 2 -1.71 34.33 -60.79
CA VAL A 2 -1.83 33.60 -59.49
C VAL A 2 -2.94 34.02 -58.51
N LEU A 3 -3.97 33.16 -58.38
CA LEU A 3 -4.86 33.11 -57.22
C LEU A 3 -4.09 32.42 -56.05
N GLY A 4 -4.04 33.04 -54.87
CA GLY A 4 -3.42 32.45 -53.69
C GLY A 4 -4.37 31.52 -52.95
N LEU A 5 -4.12 30.22 -52.96
CA LEU A 5 -4.88 29.23 -52.19
C LEU A 5 -4.25 29.09 -50.79
N VAL A 6 -4.95 29.54 -49.75
CA VAL A 6 -4.54 29.30 -48.36
C VAL A 6 -5.02 27.91 -47.94
N ALA A 7 -4.09 26.95 -47.86
CA ALA A 7 -4.38 25.62 -47.34
C ALA A 7 -4.34 25.64 -45.81
N VAL A 8 -5.51 25.47 -45.17
CA VAL A 8 -5.61 25.26 -43.72
C VAL A 8 -5.34 23.78 -43.45
N SER A 9 -4.11 23.45 -43.06
CA SER A 9 -3.77 22.10 -42.59
C SER A 9 -4.35 21.87 -41.20
N ALA A 10 -5.45 21.12 -41.12
CA ALA A 10 -5.95 20.61 -39.86
C ALA A 10 -4.97 19.57 -39.28
N MET A 11 -4.25 19.93 -38.21
CA MET A 11 -3.47 18.97 -37.44
C MET A 11 -4.42 18.13 -36.58
N THR A 12 -4.81 16.96 -37.07
CA THR A 12 -5.55 15.98 -36.28
C THR A 12 -4.66 15.48 -35.15
N ALA A 13 -4.92 15.94 -33.92
CA ALA A 13 -4.25 15.44 -32.73
C ALA A 13 -4.63 13.96 -32.52
N LEU A 14 -3.74 13.05 -32.91
CA LEU A 14 -3.83 11.64 -32.55
C LEU A 14 -3.63 11.53 -31.04
N ALA A 15 -4.74 11.47 -30.30
CA ALA A 15 -4.72 11.09 -28.89
C ALA A 15 -4.19 9.66 -28.80
N SER A 16 -2.91 9.52 -28.45
CA SER A 16 -2.31 8.24 -28.11
C SER A 16 -3.03 7.72 -26.88
N ARG A 17 -3.93 6.74 -27.07
CA ARG A 17 -4.41 5.91 -25.97
C ARG A 17 -3.17 5.26 -25.36
N ALA A 18 -2.80 5.68 -24.15
CA ALA A 18 -1.86 4.92 -23.36
C ALA A 18 -2.47 3.52 -23.20
N SER A 19 -1.83 2.51 -23.77
CA SER A 19 -2.16 1.13 -23.41
C SER A 19 -1.84 0.98 -21.93
N ALA A 20 -2.73 0.35 -21.17
CA ALA A 20 -2.30 -0.24 -19.92
C ALA A 20 -1.09 -1.14 -20.23
N GLN A 21 0.00 -0.91 -19.53
CA GLN A 21 1.22 -1.69 -19.54
C GLN A 21 1.66 -1.85 -18.09
N VAL A 22 1.14 -2.91 -17.46
CA VAL A 22 1.62 -3.43 -16.18
C VAL A 22 3.13 -3.62 -16.24
N ALA A 23 3.84 -3.02 -15.28
CA ALA A 23 5.30 -3.07 -15.19
C ALA A 23 5.79 -4.34 -14.48
N TRP A 24 5.05 -4.79 -13.46
CA TRP A 24 5.29 -6.02 -12.72
C TRP A 24 3.97 -6.54 -12.12
N ARG A 25 3.87 -7.86 -11.92
CA ARG A 25 2.70 -8.51 -11.34
C ARG A 25 3.10 -9.67 -10.42
N GLY A 26 2.48 -9.72 -9.24
CA GLY A 26 2.50 -10.80 -8.26
C GLY A 26 1.07 -11.31 -8.02
N ASP A 27 0.53 -12.05 -8.99
CA ASP A 27 -0.80 -12.67 -8.99
C ASP A 27 -0.80 -14.13 -8.51
N PHE A 28 0.36 -14.66 -8.09
CA PHE A 28 0.53 -16.03 -7.60
C PHE A 28 0.17 -17.15 -8.60
N GLU A 29 -0.14 -16.83 -9.87
CA GLU A 29 -0.50 -17.81 -10.90
C GLU A 29 0.67 -18.75 -11.27
N THR A 30 1.91 -18.45 -10.83
CA THR A 30 3.03 -19.40 -10.85
C THR A 30 2.81 -20.60 -9.92
N GLY A 31 1.85 -20.53 -8.99
CA GLY A 31 1.59 -21.52 -7.94
C GLY A 31 2.53 -21.40 -6.73
N ASP A 32 3.35 -20.35 -6.66
CA ASP A 32 4.31 -20.07 -5.60
C ASP A 32 4.53 -18.55 -5.41
N THR A 33 5.48 -18.17 -4.55
CA THR A 33 5.81 -16.77 -4.24
C THR A 33 6.97 -16.22 -5.10
N SER A 34 7.38 -16.92 -6.17
CA SER A 34 8.62 -16.62 -6.90
C SER A 34 8.62 -15.29 -7.67
N GLN A 35 7.44 -14.69 -7.85
CA GLN A 35 7.29 -13.35 -8.44
C GLN A 35 7.85 -12.23 -7.54
N PHE A 36 7.96 -12.47 -6.23
CA PHE A 36 8.41 -11.50 -5.23
C PHE A 36 9.91 -11.57 -4.96
N SER A 37 10.56 -10.41 -4.88
CA SER A 37 12.02 -10.28 -4.69
C SER A 37 12.50 -10.88 -3.37
N TYR A 38 11.68 -10.81 -2.32
CA TYR A 38 11.99 -11.38 -1.00
C TYR A 38 10.71 -11.87 -0.31
N ARG A 39 10.85 -12.88 0.55
CA ARG A 39 9.77 -13.32 1.44
C ARG A 39 10.31 -13.41 2.87
N LEU A 40 9.72 -12.68 3.80
CA LEU A 40 10.11 -12.60 5.20
C LEU A 40 9.32 -13.66 5.97
N ASN A 41 10.02 -14.56 6.66
CA ASN A 41 9.44 -15.65 7.46
C ASN A 41 8.40 -16.53 6.70
N GLU A 42 8.58 -16.71 5.39
CA GLU A 42 7.78 -17.62 4.55
C GLU A 42 7.64 -19.02 5.14
N THR A 43 8.70 -19.50 5.80
CA THR A 43 8.74 -20.76 6.53
C THR A 43 9.58 -20.61 7.79
N VAL A 44 9.04 -21.01 8.94
CA VAL A 44 9.71 -21.00 10.24
C VAL A 44 9.65 -22.42 10.81
N GLU A 45 10.80 -22.97 11.21
CA GLU A 45 10.96 -24.36 11.71
C GLU A 45 10.31 -25.45 10.84
N GLY A 46 10.20 -25.21 9.52
CA GLY A 46 9.57 -26.13 8.56
C GLY A 46 8.04 -25.97 8.40
N ARG A 47 7.42 -25.08 9.17
CA ARG A 47 6.02 -24.67 9.05
C ARG A 47 5.92 -23.48 8.08
N ARG A 48 5.11 -23.59 7.03
CA ARG A 48 4.87 -22.49 6.07
C ARG A 48 3.89 -21.47 6.65
N TYR A 49 4.21 -20.20 6.55
CA TYR A 49 3.33 -19.08 6.92
C TYR A 49 2.79 -18.31 5.72
N ILE A 50 3.33 -18.56 4.53
CA ILE A 50 2.73 -18.15 3.27
C ILE A 50 2.37 -19.42 2.51
N THR A 51 1.11 -19.55 2.13
CA THR A 51 0.61 -20.65 1.32
C THR A 51 -0.16 -20.10 0.12
N VAL A 52 0.32 -20.40 -1.08
CA VAL A 52 -0.46 -20.16 -2.30
C VAL A 52 -1.56 -21.21 -2.40
N GLN A 53 -2.80 -20.75 -2.46
CA GLN A 53 -4.03 -21.55 -2.38
C GLN A 53 -4.91 -21.33 -3.62
N SER A 54 -6.18 -21.77 -3.59
CA SER A 54 -7.12 -21.67 -4.72
C SER A 54 -8.60 -21.72 -4.32
N ASP A 55 -8.89 -21.42 -3.06
CA ASP A 55 -10.19 -21.47 -2.38
C ASP A 55 -10.73 -20.07 -2.04
N THR A 56 -9.83 -19.14 -1.71
CA THR A 56 -10.11 -17.70 -1.62
C THR A 56 -9.18 -16.98 -2.59
N VAL A 57 -9.74 -16.50 -3.71
CA VAL A 57 -9.04 -15.89 -4.85
C VAL A 57 -9.92 -14.74 -5.38
N VAL A 58 -9.33 -13.66 -5.90
CA VAL A 58 -10.05 -12.58 -6.60
C VAL A 58 -9.78 -12.65 -8.10
N GLU A 59 -8.53 -12.79 -8.55
CA GLU A 59 -8.16 -12.87 -9.97
C GLU A 59 -7.59 -14.26 -10.31
N GLY A 60 -7.94 -14.82 -11.47
CA GLY A 60 -7.33 -16.07 -11.92
C GLY A 60 -7.75 -17.31 -11.10
N THR A 61 -6.77 -18.00 -10.52
CA THR A 61 -6.92 -19.29 -9.82
C THR A 61 -6.12 -19.41 -8.53
N ARG A 62 -5.28 -18.42 -8.19
CA ARG A 62 -4.31 -18.44 -7.09
C ARG A 62 -4.35 -17.16 -6.28
N ALA A 63 -4.10 -17.30 -4.98
CA ALA A 63 -3.84 -16.20 -4.07
C ALA A 63 -2.94 -16.67 -2.93
N ALA A 64 -2.27 -15.77 -2.22
CA ALA A 64 -1.44 -16.09 -1.07
C ALA A 64 -2.17 -15.85 0.25
N ARG A 65 -2.41 -16.92 1.01
CA ARG A 65 -2.77 -16.83 2.43
C ARG A 65 -1.52 -16.65 3.27
N ILE A 66 -1.53 -15.61 4.10
CA ILE A 66 -0.44 -15.23 5.01
C ILE A 66 -0.95 -15.33 6.44
N GLU A 67 -0.23 -16.06 7.29
CA GLU A 67 -0.55 -16.23 8.72
C GLU A 67 0.59 -15.71 9.59
N LEU A 68 0.30 -14.80 10.52
CA LEU A 68 1.30 -14.31 11.47
C LEU A 68 1.26 -15.12 12.78
N HIS A 69 2.33 -15.88 13.05
CA HIS A 69 2.51 -16.64 14.28
C HIS A 69 3.54 -15.97 15.21
N ASP A 70 3.44 -16.18 16.54
CA ASP A 70 4.35 -15.49 17.49
C ASP A 70 5.83 -15.85 17.31
N ASP A 71 6.13 -17.01 16.73
CA ASP A 71 7.49 -17.47 16.42
C ASP A 71 8.08 -16.84 15.13
N ALA A 72 7.30 -16.04 14.37
CA ALA A 72 7.74 -15.33 13.17
C ALA A 72 8.62 -14.09 13.50
N VAL A 73 9.66 -14.29 14.30
CA VAL A 73 10.58 -13.25 14.78
C VAL A 73 11.63 -12.96 13.72
N TRP A 74 11.69 -11.72 13.24
CA TRP A 74 12.76 -11.23 12.37
C TRP A 74 14.00 -10.82 13.19
N PRO A 75 15.23 -10.74 12.61
CA PRO A 75 16.44 -10.41 13.37
C PRO A 75 16.45 -9.07 14.12
N ASN A 76 15.52 -8.15 13.84
CA ASN A 76 15.31 -6.91 14.59
C ASN A 76 14.27 -7.02 15.72
N GLY A 77 13.77 -8.22 16.01
CA GLY A 77 12.79 -8.52 17.05
C GLY A 77 11.32 -8.34 16.65
N LEU A 78 11.04 -7.73 15.49
CA LEU A 78 9.67 -7.56 14.99
C LEU A 78 9.06 -8.92 14.61
N LYS A 79 7.74 -9.03 14.76
CA LYS A 79 6.97 -10.22 14.39
C LYS A 79 6.37 -9.96 13.01
N ARG A 80 6.76 -10.72 11.99
CA ARG A 80 6.37 -10.39 10.61
C ARG A 80 6.37 -11.59 9.66
N VAL A 81 5.43 -11.61 8.74
CA VAL A 81 5.38 -12.52 7.58
C VAL A 81 4.91 -11.70 6.38
N GLU A 82 5.80 -11.45 5.43
CA GLU A 82 5.60 -10.44 4.39
C GLU A 82 6.25 -10.83 3.06
N LEU A 83 5.65 -10.36 1.97
CA LEU A 83 6.17 -10.43 0.62
C LEU A 83 6.74 -9.06 0.23
N SER A 84 7.93 -9.04 -0.38
CA SER A 84 8.63 -7.82 -0.76
C SER A 84 8.79 -7.75 -2.28
N HIS A 85 8.38 -6.62 -2.87
CA HIS A 85 8.68 -6.28 -4.26
C HIS A 85 9.70 -5.14 -4.30
N GLN A 86 10.81 -5.40 -4.99
CA GLN A 86 11.88 -4.45 -5.25
C GLN A 86 11.85 -4.08 -6.74
N PRO A 87 11.25 -2.93 -7.13
CA PRO A 87 11.21 -2.50 -8.52
C PRO A 87 12.60 -2.06 -9.02
N ASP A 88 12.73 -1.86 -10.32
CA ASP A 88 13.91 -1.22 -10.91
C ASP A 88 14.15 0.15 -10.28
N ALA A 89 15.41 0.49 -10.01
CA ALA A 89 15.83 1.73 -9.34
C ALA A 89 15.27 3.00 -10.00
N ALA A 90 15.10 3.02 -11.33
CA ALA A 90 14.54 4.17 -12.04
C ALA A 90 13.06 4.42 -11.72
N ARG A 91 12.32 3.41 -11.24
CA ARG A 91 10.89 3.52 -10.95
C ARG A 91 10.59 4.24 -9.64
N THR A 92 11.56 4.26 -8.72
CA THR A 92 11.51 5.02 -7.45
C THR A 92 12.55 6.14 -7.38
N ALA A 93 13.12 6.55 -8.52
CA ALA A 93 14.07 7.66 -8.57
C ALA A 93 13.41 9.03 -8.33
N GLU A 94 14.21 10.05 -8.01
CA GLU A 94 13.74 11.43 -7.86
C GLU A 94 12.96 11.91 -9.10
N GLY A 95 11.70 12.30 -8.90
CA GLY A 95 10.78 12.73 -9.95
C GLY A 95 10.05 11.61 -10.68
N ALA A 96 10.33 10.33 -10.38
CA ALA A 96 9.58 9.20 -10.91
C ALA A 96 8.15 9.14 -10.35
N GLU A 97 7.26 8.48 -11.08
CA GLU A 97 5.90 8.18 -10.64
C GLU A 97 5.64 6.67 -10.73
N THR A 98 5.11 6.11 -9.65
CA THR A 98 4.74 4.69 -9.56
C THR A 98 3.26 4.56 -9.26
N TYR A 99 2.61 3.62 -9.91
CA TYR A 99 1.29 3.14 -9.49
C TYR A 99 1.48 1.74 -8.90
N PHE A 100 0.88 1.47 -7.75
CA PHE A 100 0.91 0.14 -7.11
C PHE A 100 -0.45 -0.20 -6.52
N ALA A 101 -0.87 -1.46 -6.62
CA ALA A 101 -2.07 -1.96 -5.97
C ALA A 101 -1.90 -3.41 -5.51
N TRP A 102 -2.74 -3.80 -4.55
CA TRP A 102 -2.98 -5.18 -4.18
C TRP A 102 -4.41 -5.33 -3.68
N SER A 103 -4.97 -6.52 -3.86
CA SER A 103 -6.22 -6.91 -3.21
C SER A 103 -5.91 -7.63 -1.90
N LEU A 104 -6.74 -7.40 -0.89
CA LEU A 104 -6.70 -8.11 0.39
C LEU A 104 -8.07 -8.66 0.78
N TYR A 105 -8.07 -9.77 1.51
CA TYR A 105 -9.25 -10.37 2.12
C TYR A 105 -8.92 -10.79 3.55
N LEU A 106 -9.83 -10.51 4.48
CA LEU A 106 -9.74 -10.95 5.87
C LEU A 106 -10.72 -12.10 6.13
N PRO A 107 -10.26 -13.30 6.53
CA PRO A 107 -11.17 -14.36 6.96
C PRO A 107 -11.92 -14.01 8.26
N GLU A 108 -11.28 -13.27 9.15
CA GLU A 108 -11.80 -12.82 10.45
C GLU A 108 -11.26 -11.42 10.76
N THR A 109 -11.93 -10.66 11.63
CA THR A 109 -11.43 -9.36 12.12
C THR A 109 -10.09 -9.54 12.83
N LEU A 110 -9.09 -8.73 12.47
CA LEU A 110 -7.78 -8.76 13.14
C LEU A 110 -7.87 -8.18 14.57
N SER A 111 -6.88 -8.44 15.42
CA SER A 111 -6.82 -7.73 16.72
C SER A 111 -6.75 -6.21 16.50
N SER A 112 -7.43 -5.45 17.35
CA SER A 112 -7.28 -3.99 17.41
C SER A 112 -6.02 -3.56 18.16
N ASP A 113 -5.53 -4.39 19.09
CA ASP A 113 -4.30 -4.18 19.85
C ASP A 113 -3.45 -5.47 19.87
N PRO A 114 -2.22 -5.46 19.31
CA PRO A 114 -1.65 -4.39 18.49
C PRO A 114 -2.38 -4.26 17.14
N ALA A 115 -2.30 -3.08 16.52
CA ALA A 115 -2.57 -2.93 15.09
C ALA A 115 -1.55 -3.72 14.24
N GLN A 116 -1.93 -4.06 13.01
CA GLN A 116 -1.06 -4.70 12.02
C GLN A 116 -0.60 -3.66 11.00
N THR A 117 0.70 -3.55 10.69
CA THR A 117 1.08 -2.95 9.41
C THR A 117 0.86 -3.99 8.32
N ILE A 118 0.05 -3.68 7.31
CA ILE A 118 -0.31 -4.61 6.22
C ILE A 118 0.36 -4.29 4.88
N GLY A 119 0.87 -3.06 4.72
CA GLY A 119 1.57 -2.63 3.53
C GLY A 119 2.40 -1.38 3.81
N TYR A 120 3.66 -1.32 3.36
CA TYR A 120 4.50 -0.14 3.55
C TYR A 120 5.63 -0.01 2.53
N TRP A 121 6.14 1.22 2.36
CA TRP A 121 7.28 1.54 1.51
C TRP A 121 8.48 1.97 2.33
N GLU A 122 9.67 1.51 1.96
CA GLU A 122 10.90 1.77 2.67
C GLU A 122 12.10 1.90 1.72
N SER A 123 13.02 2.79 2.07
CA SER A 123 14.32 2.91 1.41
C SER A 123 15.15 1.65 1.63
N ALA A 124 15.67 1.07 0.53
CA ALA A 124 16.76 0.10 0.60
C ALA A 124 17.97 0.71 1.33
N ASP A 125 18.77 -0.15 1.97
CA ASP A 125 19.99 0.12 2.73
C ASP A 125 19.89 1.07 3.95
N SER A 126 19.06 2.11 3.91
CA SER A 126 18.86 3.05 5.02
C SER A 126 17.71 2.67 5.96
N TYR A 127 16.82 1.77 5.53
CA TYR A 127 15.66 1.26 6.28
C TYR A 127 14.83 2.40 6.89
N ARG A 128 14.49 3.35 6.03
CA ARG A 128 13.57 4.45 6.34
C ARG A 128 12.23 4.19 5.68
N GLN A 129 11.24 3.84 6.50
CA GLN A 129 9.84 3.76 6.09
C GLN A 129 9.32 5.14 5.68
N MET A 130 8.74 5.24 4.48
CA MET A 130 8.20 6.48 3.89
C MET A 130 6.69 6.62 4.09
N MET A 131 5.94 5.52 3.98
CA MET A 131 4.49 5.49 4.18
C MET A 131 4.03 4.07 4.52
N ALA A 132 2.88 3.95 5.21
CA ALA A 132 2.36 2.68 5.73
C ALA A 132 0.83 2.66 5.77
N PHE A 133 0.28 1.45 5.65
CA PHE A 133 -1.10 1.09 5.97
C PHE A 133 -1.11 0.26 7.25
N ASP A 134 -1.79 0.78 8.26
CA ASP A 134 -1.95 0.15 9.57
C ASP A 134 -3.44 -0.20 9.77
N LEU A 135 -3.71 -1.46 10.10
CA LEU A 135 -5.05 -2.05 10.25
C LEU A 135 -5.28 -2.48 11.70
N SER A 136 -6.28 -1.91 12.35
CA SER A 136 -6.69 -2.20 13.72
C SER A 136 -8.15 -2.64 13.73
N GLY A 137 -8.40 -3.92 13.97
CA GLY A 137 -9.73 -4.50 13.72
C GLY A 137 -10.11 -4.40 12.25
N THR A 138 -11.15 -3.61 11.97
CA THR A 138 -11.65 -3.25 10.63
C THR A 138 -11.32 -1.80 10.24
N THR A 139 -10.53 -1.09 11.06
CA THR A 139 -10.11 0.30 10.82
C THR A 139 -8.79 0.34 10.07
N LEU A 140 -8.79 0.93 8.88
CA LEU A 140 -7.58 1.16 8.08
C LEU A 140 -7.12 2.61 8.21
N THR A 141 -5.84 2.80 8.57
CA THR A 141 -5.17 4.10 8.61
C THR A 141 -4.05 4.12 7.57
N PHE A 142 -3.98 5.19 6.77
CA PHE A 142 -2.83 5.48 5.90
C PHE A 142 -2.00 6.64 6.46
N THR A 143 -0.71 6.41 6.65
CA THR A 143 0.24 7.35 7.25
C THR A 143 1.44 7.58 6.35
N THR A 144 1.77 8.85 6.08
CA THR A 144 3.10 9.24 5.57
C THR A 144 4.04 9.47 6.74
N ARG A 145 5.27 8.96 6.65
CA ARG A 145 6.24 8.89 7.76
C ARG A 145 7.33 9.98 7.69
N GLN A 146 7.51 10.63 6.55
CA GLN A 146 8.54 11.67 6.32
C GLN A 146 7.95 12.95 5.71
N PRO A 147 8.47 14.16 6.08
CA PRO A 147 9.51 14.41 7.08
C PRO A 147 9.03 14.27 8.54
N SER A 148 7.73 14.01 8.73
CA SER A 148 7.07 13.74 10.00
C SER A 148 6.02 12.65 9.80
N ASN A 149 5.65 11.95 10.87
CA ASN A 149 4.48 11.06 10.84
C ASN A 149 3.20 11.92 10.75
N VAL A 150 2.39 11.66 9.72
CA VAL A 150 1.10 12.32 9.47
C VAL A 150 0.12 11.25 9.03
N GLU A 151 -0.93 11.05 9.82
CA GLU A 151 -2.13 10.34 9.38
C GLU A 151 -2.78 11.17 8.27
N GLN A 152 -2.80 10.63 7.04
CA GLN A 152 -3.39 11.31 5.88
C GLN A 152 -4.86 10.93 5.73
N TRP A 153 -5.23 9.72 6.17
CA TRP A 153 -6.60 9.23 6.16
C TRP A 153 -6.78 8.07 7.14
N ARG A 154 -7.99 7.95 7.69
CA ARG A 154 -8.43 6.86 8.56
C ARG A 154 -9.90 6.53 8.26
N GLY A 155 -10.17 5.29 7.90
CA GLY A 155 -11.51 4.76 7.69
C GLY A 155 -11.85 3.72 8.75
N GLU A 156 -12.92 3.94 9.53
CA GLU A 156 -13.43 2.96 10.50
C GLU A 156 -14.41 2.01 9.83
N GLY A 157 -14.25 0.70 10.03
CA GLY A 157 -15.17 -0.30 9.48
C GLY A 157 -15.06 -0.53 7.97
N VAL A 158 -14.05 0.04 7.32
CA VAL A 158 -13.87 0.04 5.85
C VAL A 158 -13.23 -1.23 5.29
N ILE A 159 -12.68 -2.10 6.16
CA ILE A 159 -12.21 -3.44 5.78
C ILE A 159 -13.11 -4.46 6.46
N THR A 160 -14.01 -5.08 5.69
CA THR A 160 -15.04 -6.03 6.12
C THR A 160 -14.53 -7.48 5.98
N PRO A 161 -14.50 -8.27 7.07
CA PRO A 161 -14.14 -9.68 6.98
C PRO A 161 -15.15 -10.47 6.15
N GLY A 162 -14.65 -11.35 5.29
CA GLY A 162 -15.47 -12.09 4.31
C GLY A 162 -15.57 -11.41 2.94
N GLU A 163 -15.02 -10.20 2.78
CA GLU A 163 -15.03 -9.44 1.53
C GLU A 163 -13.60 -9.17 1.03
N TRP A 164 -13.46 -8.99 -0.29
CA TRP A 164 -12.22 -8.54 -0.91
C TRP A 164 -12.22 -7.02 -0.96
N HIS A 165 -11.09 -6.41 -0.64
CA HIS A 165 -10.84 -4.98 -0.80
C HIS A 165 -9.62 -4.75 -1.68
N ARG A 166 -9.57 -3.62 -2.37
CA ARG A 166 -8.46 -3.20 -3.21
C ARG A 166 -7.88 -1.89 -2.72
N ILE A 167 -6.60 -1.94 -2.33
CA ILE A 167 -5.83 -0.72 -2.08
C ILE A 167 -5.01 -0.43 -3.34
N ALA A 168 -5.19 0.77 -3.89
CA ALA A 168 -4.41 1.26 -5.01
C ALA A 168 -3.78 2.62 -4.68
N MET A 169 -2.62 2.90 -5.27
CA MET A 169 -1.82 4.08 -4.98
C MET A 169 -1.19 4.68 -6.22
N HIS A 170 -0.94 5.98 -6.13
CA HIS A 170 -0.05 6.73 -7.01
C HIS A 170 0.96 7.47 -6.14
N VAL A 171 2.25 7.22 -6.34
CA VAL A 171 3.33 7.89 -5.62
C VAL A 171 4.18 8.66 -6.63
N ARG A 172 4.35 9.96 -6.38
CA ARG A 172 5.39 10.77 -7.02
C ARG A 172 6.57 10.89 -6.06
N TRP A 173 7.71 10.34 -6.44
CA TRP A 173 8.91 10.22 -5.61
C TRP A 173 9.69 11.55 -5.57
N SER A 174 9.95 12.08 -4.37
CA SER A 174 10.84 13.22 -4.19
C SER A 174 11.40 13.33 -2.76
N LYS A 175 12.66 13.73 -2.67
CA LYS A 175 13.33 14.14 -1.42
C LYS A 175 12.84 15.50 -0.91
N ASP A 176 12.29 16.33 -1.79
CA ASP A 176 11.60 17.57 -1.42
C ASP A 176 10.15 17.25 -1.04
N ALA A 177 9.82 17.47 0.23
CA ALA A 177 8.47 17.30 0.74
C ALA A 177 7.45 18.19 0.03
N ALA A 178 7.85 19.35 -0.51
CA ALA A 178 6.97 20.22 -1.27
C ALA A 178 6.60 19.64 -2.65
N ILE A 179 7.35 18.68 -3.18
CA ILE A 179 7.17 18.08 -4.51
C ILE A 179 6.61 16.65 -4.43
N GLY A 180 7.00 15.87 -3.43
CA GLY A 180 6.51 14.50 -3.24
C GLY A 180 5.01 14.46 -3.01
N ARG A 181 4.31 13.52 -3.67
CA ARG A 181 2.85 13.36 -3.60
C ARG A 181 2.48 11.90 -3.45
N VAL A 182 1.41 11.65 -2.70
CA VAL A 182 0.76 10.34 -2.68
C VAL A 182 -0.76 10.49 -2.78
N SER A 183 -1.37 9.69 -3.65
CA SER A 183 -2.82 9.49 -3.71
C SER A 183 -3.14 8.04 -3.42
N VAL A 184 -4.26 7.78 -2.75
CA VAL A 184 -4.70 6.46 -2.32
C VAL A 184 -6.16 6.27 -2.71
N TRP A 185 -6.47 5.08 -3.19
CA TRP A 185 -7.81 4.59 -3.43
C TRP A 185 -8.05 3.34 -2.60
N LEU A 186 -9.25 3.22 -2.05
CA LEU A 186 -9.79 1.99 -1.47
C LEU A 186 -11.09 1.69 -2.23
N ASP A 187 -11.20 0.50 -2.82
CA ASP A 187 -12.41 0.02 -3.51
C ASP A 187 -12.96 1.02 -4.54
N GLY A 188 -12.06 1.62 -5.32
CA GLY A 188 -12.36 2.65 -6.32
C GLY A 188 -12.47 4.08 -5.76
N ASP A 189 -12.78 4.26 -4.48
CA ASP A 189 -12.94 5.57 -3.84
C ASP A 189 -11.58 6.21 -3.52
N ARG A 190 -11.38 7.45 -3.97
CA ARG A 190 -10.13 8.20 -3.75
C ARG A 190 -10.10 8.82 -2.34
N VAL A 191 -9.70 8.00 -1.38
CA VAL A 191 -9.59 8.35 0.04
C VAL A 191 -8.46 9.34 0.38
N VAL A 192 -7.41 9.41 -0.45
CA VAL A 192 -6.36 10.45 -0.35
C VAL A 192 -6.09 11.04 -1.73
N ASP A 193 -6.17 12.37 -1.85
CA ASP A 193 -5.91 13.10 -3.09
C ASP A 193 -4.64 13.97 -2.98
N GLY A 194 -3.53 13.48 -3.52
CA GLY A 194 -2.30 14.26 -3.67
C GLY A 194 -1.70 14.78 -2.37
N ALA A 195 -1.71 14.00 -1.30
CA ALA A 195 -1.12 14.36 -0.01
C ALA A 195 0.36 14.72 -0.17
N VAL A 196 0.76 15.84 0.43
CA VAL A 196 2.11 16.42 0.34
C VAL A 196 3.01 15.78 1.39
N ALA A 197 4.08 15.10 0.96
CA ALA A 197 5.01 14.41 1.86
C ALA A 197 6.41 14.28 1.22
N ARG A 198 7.43 14.01 2.03
CA ARG A 198 8.68 13.46 1.50
C ARG A 198 8.43 11.99 1.21
N THR A 199 8.32 11.66 -0.07
CA THR A 199 8.08 10.30 -0.53
C THR A 199 9.37 9.52 -0.75
N LEU A 200 10.51 10.20 -0.94
CA LEU A 200 11.83 9.58 -1.14
C LEU A 200 12.81 10.01 -0.04
N ASN A 201 13.51 9.07 0.60
CA ASN A 201 14.44 9.40 1.68
C ASN A 201 15.79 9.94 1.19
N ASP A 202 16.35 9.25 0.20
CA ASP A 202 17.73 9.31 -0.27
C ASP A 202 17.78 8.76 -1.71
N ASP A 203 18.99 8.49 -2.24
CA ASP A 203 19.17 8.00 -3.62
C ASP A 203 19.08 6.47 -3.74
N ASN A 204 18.70 5.74 -2.67
CA ASN A 204 18.52 4.29 -2.75
C ASN A 204 17.15 3.95 -3.36
N PRO A 205 17.02 2.82 -4.08
CA PRO A 205 15.72 2.32 -4.51
C PRO A 205 14.79 2.13 -3.31
N HIS A 206 13.51 2.44 -3.48
CA HIS A 206 12.50 2.15 -2.47
C HIS A 206 11.73 0.89 -2.84
N PHE A 207 11.45 0.05 -1.86
CA PHE A 207 10.73 -1.21 -2.02
C PHE A 207 9.41 -1.16 -1.26
N VAL A 208 8.49 -2.06 -1.61
CA VAL A 208 7.23 -2.27 -0.90
C VAL A 208 7.26 -3.63 -0.21
N GLN A 209 6.71 -3.69 1.00
CA GLN A 209 6.35 -4.95 1.67
C GLN A 209 4.86 -4.96 1.95
N ILE A 210 4.24 -6.13 1.75
CA ILE A 210 2.82 -6.40 2.02
C ILE A 210 2.69 -7.73 2.78
N GLY A 211 1.71 -7.83 3.67
CA GLY A 211 1.53 -9.02 4.51
C GLY A 211 1.06 -8.65 5.91
N LEU A 212 1.75 -9.15 6.93
CA LEU A 212 1.43 -8.89 8.33
C LEU A 212 2.70 -8.56 9.14
N LEU A 213 2.72 -7.39 9.78
CA LEU A 213 3.73 -6.98 10.74
C LEU A 213 3.12 -6.50 12.05
N ARG A 214 3.76 -6.90 13.17
CA ARG A 214 3.58 -6.34 14.51
C ARG A 214 4.90 -5.84 15.08
N GLY A 215 4.80 -5.02 16.12
CA GLY A 215 5.92 -4.65 16.98
C GLY A 215 6.60 -5.87 17.64
N ALA A 216 7.71 -5.63 18.33
CA ALA A 216 8.46 -6.66 19.06
C ALA A 216 7.77 -7.06 20.38
N ILE A 217 6.56 -7.62 20.27
CA ILE A 217 5.71 -8.04 21.40
C ILE A 217 5.20 -9.47 21.16
N SER A 218 4.95 -10.22 22.23
CA SER A 218 4.33 -11.56 22.10
C SER A 218 2.81 -11.50 22.11
N PHE A 219 2.20 -12.41 21.37
CA PHE A 219 0.74 -12.54 21.21
C PHE A 219 0.31 -14.01 21.12
N SER A 220 -1.00 -14.27 21.06
CA SER A 220 -1.57 -15.63 21.09
C SER A 220 -2.66 -15.90 20.05
N ASP A 221 -3.15 -14.86 19.38
CA ASP A 221 -3.94 -14.96 18.16
C ASP A 221 -3.06 -15.34 16.96
N VAL A 222 -3.68 -15.73 15.84
CA VAL A 222 -3.00 -15.94 14.56
C VAL A 222 -3.69 -15.06 13.53
N PRO A 223 -3.25 -13.80 13.33
CA PRO A 223 -3.77 -12.94 12.28
C PRO A 223 -3.61 -13.58 10.91
N VAL A 224 -4.63 -13.45 10.07
CA VAL A 224 -4.63 -13.98 8.70
C VAL A 224 -5.07 -12.91 7.73
N ILE A 225 -4.31 -12.76 6.64
CA ILE A 225 -4.70 -11.98 5.46
C ILE A 225 -4.51 -12.87 4.23
N VAL A 226 -5.41 -12.78 3.27
CA VAL A 226 -5.20 -13.33 1.93
C VAL A 226 -4.89 -12.14 1.00
N ILE A 227 -3.86 -12.28 0.18
CA ILE A 227 -3.40 -11.25 -0.77
C ILE A 227 -3.46 -11.83 -2.19
N ASP A 228 -3.90 -11.01 -3.13
CA ASP A 228 -4.04 -11.35 -4.55
C ASP A 228 -3.91 -10.10 -5.46
N ASP A 229 -3.78 -10.29 -6.77
CA ASP A 229 -3.66 -9.27 -7.82
C ASP A 229 -2.75 -8.08 -7.43
N VAL A 230 -1.52 -8.41 -7.06
CA VAL A 230 -0.51 -7.40 -6.72
C VAL A 230 0.09 -6.88 -8.02
N VAL A 231 -0.08 -5.58 -8.29
CA VAL A 231 0.26 -4.96 -9.57
C VAL A 231 1.09 -3.70 -9.38
N GLU A 232 2.17 -3.60 -10.13
CA GLU A 232 2.87 -2.34 -10.35
C GLU A 232 2.59 -1.82 -11.76
N GLY A 233 2.19 -0.56 -11.88
CA GLY A 233 1.75 0.08 -13.11
C GLY A 233 2.54 1.33 -13.49
N ASN A 234 2.16 1.90 -14.64
CA ASN A 234 2.64 3.20 -15.13
C ASN A 234 1.50 4.24 -15.19
N SER A 235 0.27 3.83 -14.90
CA SER A 235 -0.96 4.62 -14.92
C SER A 235 -1.99 4.08 -13.94
N LEU A 236 -3.01 4.90 -13.61
CA LEU A 236 -4.15 4.47 -12.78
C LEU A 236 -4.92 3.30 -13.40
N ALA A 237 -4.95 3.22 -14.75
CA ALA A 237 -5.62 2.14 -15.47
C ALA A 237 -4.91 0.78 -15.33
N ASP A 238 -3.59 0.76 -15.07
CA ASP A 238 -2.86 -0.49 -14.82
C ASP A 238 -3.24 -1.12 -13.49
N VAL A 239 -3.39 -0.27 -12.46
CA VAL A 239 -3.68 -0.67 -11.09
C VAL A 239 -5.17 -0.82 -10.78
N ARG A 240 -6.05 -0.41 -11.71
CA ARG A 240 -7.48 -0.75 -11.72
C ARG A 240 -8.16 -0.54 -10.35
N PRO A 241 -8.22 0.70 -9.82
CA PRO A 241 -8.55 0.95 -8.41
C PRO A 241 -9.94 0.42 -8.00
N ALA A 242 -10.89 0.32 -8.94
CA ALA A 242 -12.25 -0.16 -8.71
C ALA A 242 -12.51 -1.60 -9.19
N ASP A 243 -11.57 -2.24 -9.91
CA ASP A 243 -11.81 -3.58 -10.45
C ASP A 243 -11.45 -4.63 -9.39
N LEU A 244 -12.43 -4.94 -8.54
CA LEU A 244 -12.46 -6.19 -7.77
C LEU A 244 -13.24 -7.22 -8.59
N PRO A 245 -12.57 -8.24 -9.19
CA PRO A 245 -13.27 -9.33 -9.88
C PRO A 245 -14.13 -10.13 -8.89
N GLY A 246 -15.41 -9.75 -8.76
CA GLY A 246 -16.35 -10.30 -7.79
C GLY A 246 -17.70 -9.57 -7.78
N GLU A 247 -17.71 -8.26 -8.01
CA GLU A 247 -18.95 -7.50 -8.23
C GLU A 247 -19.22 -7.38 -9.74
N GLU A 248 -20.45 -7.67 -10.20
CA GLU A 248 -20.86 -7.21 -11.52
C GLU A 248 -20.99 -5.68 -11.48
N PRO A 249 -20.42 -4.94 -12.44
CA PRO A 249 -20.58 -3.49 -12.49
C PRO A 249 -22.05 -3.15 -12.67
N ASP A 250 -22.62 -2.36 -11.75
CA ASP A 250 -24.04 -2.00 -11.78
C ASP A 250 -24.38 -1.33 -13.13
N ALA A 251 -25.25 -1.98 -13.89
CA ALA A 251 -25.54 -1.65 -15.28
C ALA A 251 -26.54 -0.47 -15.41
N GLY A 252 -26.27 0.61 -14.68
CA GLY A 252 -26.98 1.88 -14.70
C GLY A 252 -26.35 2.82 -13.67
N VAL A 253 -25.89 4.01 -14.03
CA VAL A 253 -26.67 5.02 -14.78
C VAL A 253 -25.89 5.56 -15.97
N MET A 254 -26.43 5.34 -17.18
CA MET A 254 -26.13 6.21 -18.31
C MET A 254 -26.76 7.59 -18.04
N GLU A 255 -25.95 8.58 -17.65
CA GLU A 255 -26.41 9.97 -17.59
C GLU A 255 -26.87 10.41 -18.98
N ARG A 256 -28.19 10.45 -19.17
CA ARG A 256 -28.81 11.10 -20.33
C ARG A 256 -28.93 12.58 -20.04
N ASP A 257 -27.84 13.32 -20.22
CA ASP A 257 -27.94 14.76 -20.37
C ASP A 257 -28.66 15.09 -21.69
N ALA A 258 -29.95 15.39 -21.55
CA ALA A 258 -30.82 15.87 -22.61
C ALA A 258 -31.70 16.96 -22.02
N GLY A 259 -31.09 18.13 -21.80
CA GLY A 259 -31.76 19.29 -21.23
C GLY A 259 -33.06 19.65 -21.96
N VAL A 260 -34.16 19.63 -21.21
CA VAL A 260 -35.42 20.31 -21.57
C VAL A 260 -35.79 21.24 -20.43
N ILE A 261 -35.70 22.53 -20.74
CA ILE A 261 -36.29 23.61 -19.95
C ILE A 261 -37.82 23.54 -20.07
N ASP A 262 -38.52 23.51 -18.94
CA ASP A 262 -39.91 23.95 -18.87
C ASP A 262 -40.14 24.75 -17.58
N ALA A 263 -41.07 25.71 -17.63
CA ALA A 263 -41.24 26.75 -16.63
C ALA A 263 -42.70 26.89 -16.20
N GLY A 264 -42.92 26.84 -14.89
CA GLY A 264 -44.25 26.97 -14.26
C GLY A 264 -44.43 25.88 -13.19
N GLY A 265 -45.07 26.15 -12.06
CA GLY A 265 -45.63 27.41 -11.57
C GLY A 265 -45.81 27.35 -10.05
N VAL A 266 -46.12 28.50 -9.45
CA VAL A 266 -46.32 28.64 -8.00
C VAL A 266 -47.55 27.89 -7.50
N ASP A 267 -47.54 27.44 -6.24
CA ASP A 267 -48.37 28.10 -5.23
C ASP A 267 -47.94 27.79 -3.79
N ALA A 268 -48.35 28.67 -2.87
CA ALA A 268 -47.87 28.73 -1.49
C ALA A 268 -48.83 28.11 -0.46
N GLY A 269 -48.30 27.71 0.69
CA GLY A 269 -49.07 27.22 1.84
C GLY A 269 -48.30 27.38 3.16
N SER A 270 -48.49 28.53 3.81
CA SER A 270 -47.80 28.96 5.04
C SER A 270 -48.57 28.63 6.33
N ASP A 271 -47.85 28.18 7.36
CA ASP A 271 -47.72 28.82 8.71
C ASP A 271 -46.92 27.87 9.62
N ALA A 272 -45.78 28.22 10.22
CA ALA A 272 -45.44 29.30 11.16
C ALA A 272 -45.83 29.01 12.63
N GLY A 273 -44.86 29.13 13.56
CA GLY A 273 -45.17 29.27 14.99
C GLY A 273 -44.09 28.95 16.04
N ARG A 274 -43.24 29.94 16.36
CA ARG A 274 -42.49 30.15 17.64
C ARG A 274 -41.29 29.19 17.90
N SER A 275 -40.07 29.62 18.26
CA SER A 275 -39.56 30.72 19.13
C SER A 275 -39.83 30.47 20.63
N ASP A 276 -38.92 30.66 21.59
CA ASP A 276 -37.63 31.38 21.70
C ASP A 276 -36.62 30.57 22.57
N ALA A 277 -35.29 30.69 22.45
CA ALA A 277 -34.35 31.50 23.29
C ALA A 277 -34.71 31.62 24.80
N SER A 278 -33.83 31.59 25.81
CA SER A 278 -32.36 31.52 25.95
C SER A 278 -32.01 30.94 27.37
N SER A 279 -30.80 30.94 27.98
CA SER A 279 -29.40 31.36 27.66
C SER A 279 -28.40 30.65 28.63
N ASP A 280 -27.11 30.95 28.47
CA ASP A 280 -26.02 30.98 29.48
C ASP A 280 -25.26 29.71 29.91
N ALA A 281 -23.93 29.87 29.85
CA ALA A 281 -22.88 28.92 30.18
C ALA A 281 -22.39 29.07 31.63
N ASP A 282 -21.64 28.07 32.13
CA ASP A 282 -20.29 28.33 32.64
C ASP A 282 -19.41 27.06 32.58
N ALA A 283 -18.10 27.24 32.78
CA ALA A 283 -17.04 26.29 32.47
C ALA A 283 -16.80 25.18 33.52
N GLY A 284 -16.34 24.02 33.03
CA GLY A 284 -15.96 22.84 33.83
C GLY A 284 -14.66 22.20 33.34
N ARG A 285 -13.55 22.93 33.44
CA ARG A 285 -12.18 22.45 33.10
C ARG A 285 -11.82 21.19 33.90
N MET A 286 -11.52 20.07 33.23
CA MET A 286 -10.54 19.10 33.74
C MET A 286 -9.84 18.32 32.63
N SER A 287 -8.52 18.29 32.74
CA SER A 287 -7.54 17.66 31.85
C SER A 287 -7.53 16.14 31.94
N ARG A 288 -7.28 15.46 30.82
CA ARG A 288 -6.33 14.35 30.72
C ARG A 288 -5.81 14.21 29.30
N GLU A 289 -4.49 14.17 29.20
CA GLU A 289 -3.74 13.81 27.99
C GLU A 289 -3.59 12.28 28.01
N ASP A 290 -4.17 11.58 27.04
CA ASP A 290 -3.80 10.20 26.72
C ASP A 290 -3.16 10.21 25.33
N GLU A 291 -1.83 10.35 25.34
CA GLU A 291 -0.97 10.35 24.16
C GLU A 291 -0.92 8.92 23.58
N ILE A 292 -1.59 8.69 22.45
CA ILE A 292 -1.43 7.42 21.71
C ILE A 292 -0.04 7.40 21.09
N VAL A 293 0.88 6.71 21.76
CA VAL A 293 2.27 6.55 21.34
C VAL A 293 2.33 5.68 20.08
N GLY A 294 2.29 6.32 18.92
CA GLY A 294 2.63 5.69 17.64
C GLY A 294 4.07 5.16 17.67
N GLY A 295 4.24 3.84 17.57
CA GLY A 295 5.50 3.13 17.77
C GLY A 295 6.61 3.44 16.74
N SER A 296 7.25 4.59 16.86
CA SER A 296 8.45 4.96 16.10
C SER A 296 9.71 4.37 16.77
N CYS A 297 10.05 3.12 16.43
CA CYS A 297 11.24 2.42 16.96
C CYS A 297 12.55 2.90 16.32
N ALA A 298 12.90 4.17 16.50
CA ALA A 298 14.23 4.70 16.19
C ALA A 298 15.24 4.33 17.30
N VAL A 299 15.91 3.18 17.16
CA VAL A 299 16.92 2.72 18.13
C VAL A 299 18.11 3.70 18.18
N GLY A 300 18.37 4.23 19.36
CA GLY A 300 19.47 5.17 19.62
C GLY A 300 20.86 4.56 19.45
N ARG A 301 21.82 5.36 18.99
CA ARG A 301 23.22 4.96 18.78
C ARG A 301 23.94 4.64 20.09
N GLY A 302 24.06 3.35 20.43
CA GLY A 302 25.12 2.85 21.31
C GLY A 302 26.38 2.53 20.49
N ARG A 303 27.54 3.12 20.84
CA ARG A 303 28.84 2.71 20.28
C ARG A 303 29.36 1.48 21.03
N PRO A 304 29.81 0.43 20.32
CA PRO A 304 30.85 -0.47 20.82
C PRO A 304 32.16 -0.22 20.07
N THR A 305 33.22 0.10 20.81
CA THR A 305 34.60 -0.06 20.33
C THR A 305 34.92 -1.55 20.24
N GLY A 306 35.11 -2.09 19.04
CA GLY A 306 35.47 -3.49 18.83
C GLY A 306 36.00 -3.74 17.43
N THR A 307 37.30 -4.02 17.32
CA THR A 307 37.96 -4.36 16.05
C THR A 307 37.43 -5.68 15.50
N LEU A 308 36.73 -5.65 14.35
CA LEU A 308 36.30 -6.86 13.66
C LEU A 308 37.35 -7.26 12.61
N VAL A 309 37.91 -8.46 12.78
CA VAL A 309 38.80 -9.09 11.79
C VAL A 309 37.94 -9.76 10.73
N ILE A 310 38.14 -9.39 9.46
CA ILE A 310 37.43 -10.00 8.32
C ILE A 310 38.04 -11.37 8.02
N ALA A 311 37.28 -12.44 8.23
CA ALA A 311 37.63 -13.79 7.80
C ALA A 311 36.96 -14.10 6.45
N VAL A 312 37.73 -14.01 5.37
CA VAL A 312 37.29 -14.44 4.03
C VAL A 312 37.42 -15.96 3.93
N LEU A 313 36.28 -16.66 3.80
CA LEU A 313 36.25 -18.10 3.59
C LEU A 313 36.14 -18.43 2.10
N LEU A 314 37.30 -18.53 1.45
CA LEU A 314 37.45 -19.09 0.10
C LEU A 314 37.36 -20.63 0.18
N THR A 315 36.30 -21.23 -0.35
CA THR A 315 36.21 -22.68 -0.55
C THR A 315 37.07 -23.10 -1.74
N SER A 316 38.16 -23.81 -1.47
CA SER A 316 39.12 -24.25 -2.48
C SER A 316 38.74 -25.58 -3.15
N LEU A 317 39.05 -25.66 -4.45
CA LEU A 317 38.79 -26.82 -5.29
C LEU A 317 39.72 -27.99 -4.93
N GLY A 318 39.18 -29.20 -4.77
CA GLY A 318 39.97 -30.38 -4.37
C GLY A 318 40.94 -30.86 -5.45
N MET A 319 42.19 -31.16 -5.06
CA MET A 319 43.20 -31.74 -5.95
C MET A 319 43.73 -33.09 -5.41
N VAL A 320 43.64 -34.14 -6.22
CA VAL A 320 43.96 -35.53 -5.86
C VAL A 320 45.48 -35.76 -5.86
N VAL A 321 46.05 -36.13 -4.72
CA VAL A 321 47.48 -36.49 -4.61
C VAL A 321 47.72 -37.93 -5.06
N ARG A 322 48.40 -38.10 -6.19
CA ARG A 322 48.83 -39.40 -6.72
C ARG A 322 50.25 -39.73 -6.24
N ARG A 323 50.40 -40.53 -5.17
CA ARG A 323 51.70 -41.06 -4.72
C ARG A 323 52.38 -41.87 -5.84
N ARG A 324 53.64 -41.56 -6.15
CA ARG A 324 54.58 -42.51 -6.77
C ARG A 324 55.79 -42.71 -5.87
N ARG A 325 56.21 -43.96 -5.71
CA ARG A 325 57.45 -44.36 -5.05
C ARG A 325 58.61 -44.22 -6.03
N ARG A 326 59.70 -43.56 -5.63
CA ARG A 326 61.02 -44.15 -5.39
C ARG A 326 61.95 -43.09 -4.81
#